data_AF-A0A4V1T0G0-F1
#
_entry.id   AF-A0A4V1T0G0-F1
#
_cell.length_a   1.000
_cell.length_b   1.000
_cell.length_c   1.000
_cell.angle_alpha   90.00
_cell.angle_beta   90.00
_cell.angle_gamma   90.00
#
_symmetry.space_group_name_H-M   'P 1'
#
loop_
_entity.id
_entity.type
_entity.pdbx_description
1 polymer ?
#
loop_
_entity_poly.entity_id
_entity_poly.type
_entity_poly.pdbx_seq_one_letter_code
_entity_poly.pdbx_strand_id
1 'polypeptide(L)'
;MRIKVLMTGNDAENMALEAEVLKEHGFLVYTCPEDNAEAFVGEIHPDVVYVNPQEPDAQSAEVYRDLLQVGSQSGTPIIYTLLEDDLYMVNLAHSNQRGKRKVVCDNIIDAIKVALHADVTITRKPKPMSRSMQFPTYNFRA
;
A
#
# COMPACT_ATOMS: atom_id res chain seq x y z
N MET A 1 -16.32 -6.02 -13.02
CA MET A 1 -16.34 -6.16 -11.55
C MET A 1 -15.92 -4.85 -10.95
N ARG A 2 -16.58 -4.38 -9.88
CA ARG A 2 -16.10 -3.24 -9.08
C ARG A 2 -15.21 -3.80 -7.98
N ILE A 3 -14.04 -3.19 -7.80
CA ILE A 3 -13.07 -3.56 -6.77
C ILE A 3 -13.59 -3.05 -5.42
N LYS A 4 -13.64 -3.94 -4.43
CA LYS A 4 -14.07 -3.65 -3.06
C LYS A 4 -12.86 -3.25 -2.21
N VAL A 5 -12.88 -2.04 -1.69
CA VAL A 5 -11.84 -1.51 -0.80
C VAL A 5 -12.44 -1.36 0.59
N LEU A 6 -11.84 -1.99 1.59
CA LEU A 6 -12.14 -1.73 2.99
C LEU A 6 -11.13 -0.73 3.52
N MET A 7 -11.60 0.39 4.07
CA MET A 7 -10.77 1.47 4.58
C MET A 7 -10.95 1.62 6.08
N THR A 8 -9.83 1.76 6.78
CA THR A 8 -9.79 1.91 8.24
C THR A 8 -8.76 2.95 8.65
N GLY A 9 -9.02 3.65 9.75
CA GLY A 9 -8.18 4.75 10.22
C GLY A 9 -8.77 5.42 11.45
N ASN A 10 -7.97 6.27 12.09
CA ASN A 10 -8.31 6.98 13.32
C ASN A 10 -9.02 8.32 13.09
N ASP A 11 -9.03 8.86 11.86
CA ASP A 11 -9.74 10.09 11.50
C ASP A 11 -10.86 9.82 10.47
N ALA A 12 -12.11 9.88 10.94
CA ALA A 12 -13.29 9.65 10.11
C ALA A 12 -13.49 10.73 9.03
N GLU A 13 -13.06 11.97 9.26
CA GLU A 13 -13.23 13.07 8.30
C GLU A 13 -12.26 12.91 7.14
N ASN A 14 -10.98 12.64 7.43
CA ASN A 14 -9.98 12.38 6.40
C ASN A 14 -10.33 11.13 5.58
N MET A 15 -10.80 10.08 6.25
CA MET A 15 -11.31 8.88 5.59
C MET A 15 -12.52 9.17 4.67
N ALA A 16 -13.42 10.08 5.06
CA ALA A 16 -14.56 10.40 4.19
C ALA A 16 -14.10 11.02 2.86
N LEU A 17 -13.12 11.93 2.91
CA LEU A 17 -12.57 12.60 1.73
C LEU A 17 -11.88 11.62 0.78
N GLU A 18 -11.00 10.77 1.28
CA GLU A 18 -10.33 9.76 0.46
C GLU A 18 -11.30 8.71 -0.09
N ALA A 19 -12.31 8.33 0.69
CA ALA A 19 -13.35 7.42 0.22
C ALA A 19 -14.15 8.02 -0.94
N GLU A 20 -14.42 9.32 -0.93
CA GLU A 20 -15.07 10.00 -2.05
C GLU A 20 -14.20 9.97 -3.30
N VAL A 21 -12.91 10.31 -3.19
CA VAL A 21 -11.96 10.24 -4.32
C VAL A 21 -11.92 8.83 -4.92
N LEU A 22 -11.82 7.80 -4.07
CA LEU A 22 -11.82 6.41 -4.54
C LEU A 22 -13.16 6.00 -5.19
N LYS A 23 -14.29 6.49 -4.67
CA LYS A 23 -15.61 6.24 -5.29
C LYS A 23 -15.72 6.90 -6.66
N GLU A 24 -15.19 8.11 -6.85
CA GLU A 24 -15.14 8.79 -8.16
C GLU A 24 -14.33 7.99 -9.19
N HIS A 25 -13.27 7.31 -8.73
CA HIS A 25 -12.47 6.40 -9.55
C HIS A 25 -13.13 5.02 -9.79
N GLY A 26 -14.35 4.80 -9.31
CA GLY A 26 -15.15 3.60 -9.58
C GLY A 26 -14.92 2.44 -8.61
N PHE A 27 -14.24 2.68 -7.48
CA PHE A 27 -14.06 1.70 -6.41
C PHE A 27 -15.30 1.64 -5.50
N LEU A 28 -15.58 0.45 -4.95
CA LEU A 28 -16.59 0.29 -3.91
C LEU A 28 -15.92 0.36 -2.54
N VAL A 29 -16.02 1.52 -1.90
CA VAL A 29 -15.32 1.79 -0.63
C VAL A 29 -16.25 1.57 0.56
N TYR A 30 -15.80 0.74 1.48
CA TYR A 30 -16.38 0.54 2.81
C TYR A 30 -15.45 1.16 3.84
N THR A 31 -16.00 1.90 4.78
CA THR A 31 -15.24 2.51 5.88
C THR A 31 -15.60 1.80 7.18
N CYS A 32 -14.60 1.44 7.98
CA CYS A 32 -14.81 0.87 9.31
C CYS A 32 -13.86 1.51 10.33
N PRO A 33 -14.25 1.55 11.62
CA PRO A 33 -13.32 1.89 12.69
C PRO A 33 -12.28 0.78 12.88
N GLU A 34 -11.09 1.15 13.34
CA GLU A 34 -9.93 0.26 13.49
C GLU A 34 -10.22 -0.98 14.34
N ASP A 35 -10.98 -0.82 15.43
CA ASP A 35 -11.30 -1.90 16.37
C ASP A 35 -12.10 -3.06 15.73
N ASN A 36 -12.81 -2.80 14.63
CA ASN A 36 -13.68 -3.78 13.98
C ASN A 36 -13.15 -4.25 12.63
N ALA A 37 -11.99 -3.76 12.19
CA ALA A 37 -11.49 -4.00 10.85
C ALA A 37 -11.41 -5.50 10.49
N GLU A 38 -11.00 -6.35 11.43
CA GLU A 38 -10.92 -7.81 11.23
C GLU A 38 -12.28 -8.45 10.95
N ALA A 39 -13.31 -8.08 11.70
CA ALA A 39 -14.66 -8.60 11.53
C ALA A 39 -15.21 -8.22 10.14
N PHE A 40 -14.98 -6.97 9.72
CA PHE A 40 -15.39 -6.47 8.41
C PHE A 40 -14.65 -7.16 7.26
N VAL A 41 -13.38 -7.52 7.42
CA VAL A 41 -12.65 -8.32 6.42
C VAL A 41 -13.32 -9.69 6.23
N GLY A 42 -13.75 -10.33 7.31
CA GLY A 42 -14.44 -11.62 7.29
C GLY A 42 -15.84 -11.58 6.67
N GLU A 43 -16.58 -10.47 6.86
CA GLU A 43 -17.96 -10.34 6.37
C GLU A 43 -18.04 -9.82 4.92
N ILE A 44 -17.26 -8.78 4.60
CA ILE A 44 -17.35 -8.08 3.30
C ILE A 44 -16.53 -8.79 2.22
N HIS A 45 -15.47 -9.50 2.64
CA HIS A 45 -14.44 -10.04 1.75
C HIS A 45 -13.95 -8.96 0.76
N PRO A 46 -13.23 -7.93 1.25
CA PRO A 46 -12.69 -6.89 0.39
C PRO A 46 -11.60 -7.44 -0.53
N ASP A 47 -11.41 -6.81 -1.69
CA ASP A 47 -10.31 -7.13 -2.61
C ASP A 47 -9.00 -6.49 -2.15
N VAL A 48 -9.09 -5.36 -1.43
CA VAL A 48 -7.95 -4.64 -0.82
C VAL A 48 -8.37 -4.03 0.51
N VAL A 49 -7.49 -4.10 1.51
CA VAL A 49 -7.64 -3.35 2.76
C VAL A 49 -6.70 -2.15 2.74
N TYR A 50 -7.20 -0.98 3.07
CA TYR A 50 -6.46 0.28 3.14
C TYR A 50 -6.51 0.83 4.56
N VAL A 51 -5.34 1.00 5.16
CA VAL A 51 -5.14 1.51 6.52
C VAL A 51 -4.54 2.90 6.40
N ASN A 52 -5.30 3.91 6.84
CA ASN A 52 -4.91 5.31 6.80
C ASN A 52 -4.93 5.95 8.20
N PRO A 53 -3.85 5.78 8.98
CA PRO A 53 -3.71 6.50 10.22
C PRO A 53 -3.28 7.95 9.93
N GLN A 54 -4.03 8.93 10.44
CA GLN A 54 -3.65 10.35 10.39
C GLN A 54 -2.36 10.58 11.17
N GLU A 55 -2.26 9.95 12.34
CA GLU A 55 -1.04 9.84 13.13
C GLU A 55 -0.77 8.37 13.43
N PRO A 56 0.45 7.85 13.16
CA PRO A 56 0.85 6.49 13.44
C PRO A 56 1.10 6.39 14.94
N ASP A 57 0.06 6.02 15.65
CA ASP A 57 0.09 5.65 17.05
C ASP A 57 0.38 4.15 17.21
N ALA A 58 0.58 3.73 18.46
CA ALA A 58 0.80 2.33 18.78
C ALA A 58 -0.41 1.45 18.40
N GLN A 59 -1.63 2.03 18.41
CA GLN A 59 -2.88 1.33 18.13
C GLN A 59 -3.03 1.00 16.64
N SER A 60 -2.86 1.97 15.76
CA SER A 60 -2.88 1.77 14.30
C SER A 60 -1.77 0.83 13.83
N ALA A 61 -0.60 0.87 14.47
CA ALA A 61 0.49 -0.07 14.21
C ALA A 61 0.13 -1.51 14.62
N GLU A 62 -0.59 -1.69 15.72
CA GLU A 62 -1.10 -2.98 16.19
C GLU A 62 -2.19 -3.51 15.26
N VAL A 63 -3.18 -2.69 14.92
CA VAL A 63 -4.25 -3.00 13.97
C VAL A 63 -3.68 -3.39 12.61
N TYR A 64 -2.69 -2.65 12.10
CA TYR A 64 -1.99 -3.02 10.87
C TYR A 64 -1.34 -4.41 10.99
N ARG A 65 -0.67 -4.68 12.11
CA ARG A 65 -0.02 -5.97 12.37
C ARG A 65 -0.99 -7.14 12.40
N ASP A 66 -2.16 -6.94 13.00
CA ASP A 66 -3.18 -7.95 13.17
C ASP A 66 -3.90 -8.20 11.84
N LEU A 67 -4.22 -7.12 11.12
CA LEU A 67 -4.67 -7.19 9.73
C LEU A 67 -3.66 -7.91 8.84
N LEU A 68 -2.35 -7.73 8.99
CA LEU A 68 -1.36 -8.48 8.21
C LEU A 68 -1.47 -9.99 8.41
N GLN A 69 -1.81 -10.44 9.62
CA GLN A 69 -2.01 -11.87 9.91
C GLN A 69 -3.29 -12.38 9.23
N VAL A 70 -4.39 -11.63 9.34
CA VAL A 70 -5.68 -11.95 8.71
C VAL A 70 -5.59 -11.91 7.18
N GLY A 71 -4.92 -10.90 6.63
CA GLY A 71 -4.64 -10.72 5.20
C GLY A 71 -3.77 -11.84 4.64
N SER A 72 -2.78 -12.32 5.41
CA SER A 72 -1.96 -13.47 5.02
C SER A 72 -2.77 -14.77 4.95
N GLN A 73 -3.80 -14.93 5.80
CA GLN A 73 -4.67 -16.10 5.80
C GLN A 73 -5.75 -16.04 4.71
N SER A 74 -6.33 -14.85 4.51
CA SER A 74 -7.39 -14.60 3.52
C SER A 74 -6.89 -14.37 2.11
N GLY A 75 -5.60 -14.03 1.94
CA GLY A 75 -5.02 -13.64 0.67
C GLY A 75 -5.24 -12.19 0.28
N THR A 76 -5.81 -11.39 1.17
CA THR A 76 -6.15 -9.99 0.89
C THR A 76 -4.91 -9.09 1.05
N PRO A 77 -4.53 -8.29 0.03
CA PRO A 77 -3.43 -7.34 0.15
C PRO A 77 -3.82 -6.16 1.03
N ILE A 78 -2.83 -5.61 1.74
CA ILE A 78 -3.02 -4.52 2.70
C ILE A 78 -2.15 -3.35 2.30
N ILE A 79 -2.74 -2.15 2.25
CA ILE A 79 -2.08 -0.89 1.96
C ILE A 79 -2.05 -0.07 3.24
N TYR A 80 -0.91 0.51 3.57
CA TYR A 80 -0.71 1.33 4.75
C TYR A 80 -0.14 2.70 4.36
N THR A 81 -0.76 3.79 4.80
CA THR A 81 -0.24 5.16 4.60
C THR A 81 0.92 5.43 5.56
N LEU A 82 2.04 5.91 5.04
CA LEU A 82 3.17 6.40 5.83
C LEU A 82 3.05 7.93 5.97
N LEU A 83 3.38 8.45 7.16
CA LEU A 83 3.34 9.90 7.46
C LEU A 83 4.18 10.78 6.54
N GLU A 84 5.28 10.24 6.02
CA GLU A 84 6.20 11.00 5.19
C GLU A 84 5.74 10.95 3.73
N ASP A 85 5.22 12.07 3.24
CA ASP A 85 5.10 12.41 1.81
C ASP A 85 4.20 11.50 0.94
N ASP A 86 2.94 11.24 1.33
CA ASP A 86 1.96 10.52 0.51
C ASP A 86 2.46 9.13 0.04
N LEU A 87 3.24 8.45 0.88
CA LEU A 87 3.80 7.14 0.59
C LEU A 87 2.89 6.03 1.09
N TYR A 88 2.58 5.10 0.20
CA TYR A 88 1.71 3.95 0.45
C TYR A 88 2.53 2.67 0.43
N MET A 89 2.58 1.99 1.57
CA MET A 89 3.21 0.68 1.68
C MET A 89 2.18 -0.41 1.37
N VAL A 90 2.37 -1.13 0.27
CA VAL A 90 1.56 -2.27 -0.15
C VAL A 90 2.21 -3.56 0.31
N ASN A 91 1.50 -4.36 1.10
CA ASN A 91 1.89 -5.70 1.51
C ASN A 91 1.12 -6.75 0.70
N LEU A 92 1.85 -7.54 -0.08
CA LEU A 92 1.30 -8.50 -1.03
C LEU A 92 1.16 -9.87 -0.37
N ALA A 93 -0.08 -10.30 -0.11
CA ALA A 93 -0.36 -11.57 0.56
C ALA A 93 0.06 -12.81 -0.24
N HIS A 94 0.26 -12.71 -1.57
CA HIS A 94 0.47 -13.86 -2.47
C HIS A 94 1.85 -13.94 -3.15
N SER A 95 2.84 -13.15 -2.73
CA SER A 95 4.18 -13.25 -3.35
C SER A 95 4.90 -14.54 -2.90
N ASN A 96 4.79 -15.59 -3.71
CA ASN A 96 5.61 -16.82 -3.65
C ASN A 96 7.13 -16.55 -3.76
N GLN A 97 7.54 -15.33 -4.11
CA GLN A 97 8.93 -14.91 -4.05
C GLN A 97 9.25 -14.29 -2.68
N ARG A 98 10.04 -15.03 -1.88
CA ARG A 98 10.52 -14.68 -0.53
C ARG A 98 11.23 -13.30 -0.38
N GLY A 99 11.33 -12.49 -1.43
CA GLY A 99 12.06 -11.21 -1.43
C GLY A 99 11.28 -9.95 -1.80
N LYS A 100 10.00 -10.02 -2.23
CA LYS A 100 9.21 -8.86 -2.69
C LYS A 100 7.85 -8.75 -2.01
N ARG A 101 7.83 -8.72 -0.68
CA ARG A 101 6.58 -8.65 0.10
C ARG A 101 6.00 -7.24 0.23
N LYS A 102 6.84 -6.23 0.10
CA LYS A 102 6.48 -4.83 0.32
C LYS A 102 6.84 -4.00 -0.90
N VAL A 103 5.88 -3.25 -1.42
CA VAL A 103 6.08 -2.24 -2.46
C VAL A 103 5.69 -0.90 -1.89
N VAL A 104 6.50 0.13 -2.14
CA VAL A 104 6.14 1.51 -1.77
C VAL A 104 5.69 2.22 -3.03
N CYS A 105 4.55 2.88 -2.95
CA CYS A 105 3.94 3.66 -4.01
C CYS A 105 3.76 5.11 -3.53
N ASP A 106 3.77 6.03 -4.47
CA ASP A 106 3.58 7.48 -4.31
C ASP A 106 2.12 7.90 -4.59
N ASN A 107 1.23 6.94 -4.86
CA ASN A 107 -0.18 7.18 -5.17
C ASN A 107 -1.05 6.00 -4.73
N ILE A 108 -2.18 6.27 -4.06
CA ILE A 108 -3.13 5.26 -3.59
C ILE A 108 -3.74 4.42 -4.71
N ILE A 109 -4.02 5.02 -5.87
CA ILE A 109 -4.60 4.33 -7.02
C ILE A 109 -3.59 3.33 -7.58
N ASP A 110 -2.33 3.72 -7.67
CA ASP A 110 -1.27 2.84 -8.13
C ASP A 110 -0.96 1.75 -7.09
N ALA A 111 -1.06 2.08 -5.80
CA ALA A 111 -0.97 1.12 -4.72
C ALA A 111 -2.05 0.02 -4.82
N ILE A 112 -3.31 0.41 -5.07
CA ILE A 112 -4.43 -0.52 -5.29
C ILE A 112 -4.21 -1.38 -6.54
N LYS A 113 -3.77 -0.78 -7.65
CA LYS A 113 -3.45 -1.54 -8.87
C LYS A 113 -2.33 -2.55 -8.64
N VAL A 114 -1.27 -2.16 -7.93
CA VAL A 114 -0.14 -3.04 -7.60
C VAL A 114 -0.59 -4.16 -6.68
N ALA A 115 -1.44 -3.86 -5.69
CA ALA A 115 -2.02 -4.84 -4.77
C ALA A 115 -2.79 -5.94 -5.52
N LEU A 116 -3.57 -5.56 -6.53
CA LEU A 116 -4.44 -6.48 -7.29
C LEU A 116 -3.73 -7.19 -8.45
N HIS A 117 -2.71 -6.58 -9.04
CA HIS A 117 -2.02 -7.09 -10.23
C HIS A 117 -0.60 -7.60 -9.97
N ALA A 118 -0.28 -7.95 -8.72
CA ALA A 118 1.06 -8.37 -8.30
C ALA A 118 1.62 -9.59 -9.06
N ASP A 119 0.78 -10.41 -9.69
CA ASP A 119 1.22 -11.51 -10.56
C ASP A 119 1.75 -11.05 -11.93
N VAL A 120 1.43 -9.83 -12.38
CA VAL A 120 1.60 -9.46 -13.79
C VAL A 120 2.91 -8.73 -14.09
N THR A 121 3.41 -7.79 -13.28
CA THR A 121 4.62 -7.03 -13.68
C THR A 121 5.33 -6.28 -12.56
N ILE A 122 6.30 -6.91 -11.87
CA ILE A 122 7.43 -6.17 -11.28
C ILE A 122 8.61 -6.26 -12.25
N THR A 123 8.46 -5.63 -13.42
CA THR A 123 9.54 -5.30 -14.35
C THR A 123 9.64 -3.79 -14.51
N ARG A 124 9.64 -3.03 -13.40
CA ARG A 124 10.28 -1.70 -13.44
C ARG A 124 11.77 -1.93 -13.63
N LYS A 125 12.22 -2.04 -14.89
CA LYS A 125 13.64 -1.98 -15.23
C LYS A 125 14.17 -0.67 -14.64
N PRO A 126 15.25 -0.70 -13.84
CA PRO A 126 15.89 0.54 -13.44
C PRO A 126 16.29 1.28 -14.71
N LYS A 127 15.87 2.54 -14.88
CA LYS A 127 16.44 3.40 -15.91
C LYS A 127 17.95 3.39 -15.69
N PRO A 128 18.78 2.95 -16.65
CA PRO A 128 20.21 3.10 -16.51
C PRO A 128 20.49 4.60 -16.43
N MET A 129 20.99 5.07 -15.28
CA MET A 129 21.57 6.41 -15.22
C MET A 129 22.70 6.43 -16.25
N SER A 130 22.57 7.33 -17.23
CA SER A 130 23.65 7.63 -18.18
C SER A 130 24.89 8.01 -17.39
N ARG A 131 25.87 7.09 -17.31
CA ARG A 131 27.22 7.39 -16.83
C ARG A 131 27.96 8.18 -17.90
N SER A 132 27.56 9.43 -18.08
CA SER A 132 28.30 10.44 -18.81
C SER A 132 28.69 11.57 -17.85
N MET A 133 29.39 11.21 -16.77
CA MET A 133 30.29 12.12 -16.09
C MET A 133 31.68 11.51 -16.16
N GLN A 134 32.41 11.87 -17.21
CA GLN A 134 33.85 11.68 -17.27
C GLN A 134 34.47 12.63 -16.24
N PHE A 135 34.94 12.07 -15.13
CA PHE A 135 35.80 12.83 -14.22
C PHE A 135 37.20 12.91 -14.82
N PRO A 136 37.82 14.11 -14.91
CA PRO A 136 39.17 14.25 -15.43
C PRO A 136 40.16 13.58 -14.48
N THR A 137 40.87 12.57 -14.98
CA THR A 137 41.98 11.93 -14.28
C THR A 137 43.17 12.88 -14.23
N TYR A 138 43.50 13.41 -13.05
CA TYR A 138 44.76 14.10 -12.83
C TYR A 138 45.87 13.07 -12.60
N ASN A 139 46.80 12.97 -13.54
CA ASN A 139 48.03 12.21 -13.39
C ASN A 139 48.97 12.98 -12.45
N PHE A 140 49.10 12.50 -11.20
CA PHE A 140 50.22 12.88 -10.35
C PHE A 140 51.48 12.13 -10.84
N ARG A 141 52.46 12.88 -11.36
CA ARG A 141 53.83 12.40 -11.51
C ARG A 141 54.56 12.62 -10.18
N ALA A 142 55.21 11.56 -9.71
CA ALA A 142 56.13 11.56 -8.57
C ALA A 142 57.40 12.37 -8.86
#